data_AF-A0A7W9EXB6-F1
#
_entry.id   AF-A0A7W9EXB6-F1
#
_cell.length_a   1.000
_cell.length_b   1.000
_cell.length_c   1.000
_cell.angle_alpha   90.00
_cell.angle_beta   90.00
_cell.angle_gamma   90.00
#
_symmetry.space_group_name_H-M   'P 1'
#
loop_
_entity.id
_entity.type
_entity.pdbx_description
1 polymer ?
#
loop_
_entity_poly.entity_id
_entity_poly.type
_entity_poly.pdbx_seq_one_letter_code
_entity_poly.pdbx_strand_id
1 'polypeptide(L)'
;MTMFMFARMSGVDVIGRPVGMNMMVMTSFGALFPMWAIMMAAMMLPTMIPTLRTYEALMRSADGTRAGWIGVLLGYFVTWVGFAALISVVQTLLVSLQVVDSLGISTTGWFISGLLIVVGAFQFTRAKEVCHGVCHSPMTYFLGHWKTGFAGGVRMGLGLGAFCVGCCWGFMALGFVGGVMSLLWMGLATLFMIFEKLPQIGHRLIKPAGVVLIGAGVLLVLL
;
A
#
# COMPACT_ATOMS: atom_id res chain seq x y z
N MET A 1 -11.84 -3.12 -16.54
CA MET A 1 -13.19 -2.51 -16.68
C MET A 1 -13.86 -2.16 -15.35
N THR A 2 -13.35 -2.63 -14.20
CA THR A 2 -13.97 -2.45 -12.87
C THR A 2 -13.60 -1.14 -12.14
N MET A 3 -12.37 -0.64 -12.22
CA MET A 3 -11.95 0.59 -11.50
C MET A 3 -12.58 1.87 -12.05
N PHE A 4 -12.76 1.98 -13.38
CA PHE A 4 -13.36 3.16 -14.02
C PHE A 4 -14.86 3.28 -13.68
N MET A 5 -15.57 2.15 -13.63
CA MET A 5 -16.96 2.12 -13.19
C MET A 5 -17.09 2.47 -11.70
N PHE A 6 -16.18 1.99 -10.85
CA PHE A 6 -16.15 2.35 -9.43
C PHE A 6 -15.96 3.86 -9.25
N ALA A 7 -14.96 4.46 -9.91
CA ALA A 7 -14.70 5.91 -9.86
C ALA A 7 -15.92 6.75 -10.29
N ARG A 8 -16.57 6.37 -11.40
CA ARG A 8 -17.82 6.99 -11.88
C ARG A 8 -18.97 6.85 -10.87
N MET A 9 -19.11 5.70 -10.21
CA MET A 9 -20.13 5.46 -9.18
C MET A 9 -19.88 6.27 -7.90
N SER A 10 -18.62 6.59 -7.60
CA SER A 10 -18.24 7.45 -6.49
C SER A 10 -18.30 8.96 -6.81
N GLY A 11 -18.89 9.34 -7.95
CA GLY A 11 -19.13 10.73 -8.31
C GLY A 11 -17.90 11.53 -8.71
N VAL A 12 -16.74 10.90 -8.95
CA VAL A 12 -15.48 11.57 -9.31
C VAL A 12 -14.96 11.15 -10.69
N ASP A 13 -14.28 12.06 -11.39
CA ASP A 13 -13.59 11.76 -12.65
C ASP A 13 -12.25 11.06 -12.37
N VAL A 14 -11.52 10.72 -13.43
CA VAL A 14 -10.19 10.08 -13.35
C VAL A 14 -9.18 10.93 -12.55
N ILE A 15 -9.39 12.24 -12.49
CA ILE A 15 -8.53 13.22 -11.83
C ILE A 15 -8.92 13.41 -10.35
N GLY A 16 -10.14 13.02 -9.96
CA GLY A 16 -10.70 13.21 -8.62
C GLY A 16 -11.61 14.44 -8.50
N ARG A 17 -11.97 15.09 -9.61
CA ARG A 17 -12.94 16.18 -9.63
C ARG A 17 -14.36 15.62 -9.48
N PRO A 18 -15.23 16.24 -8.68
CA PRO A 18 -16.62 15.82 -8.57
C PRO A 18 -17.35 16.07 -9.90
N VAL A 19 -17.88 15.00 -10.50
CA VAL A 19 -18.65 15.02 -11.77
C VAL A 19 -20.11 14.60 -11.58
N GLY A 20 -20.51 14.21 -10.37
CA GLY A 20 -21.88 13.85 -10.05
C GLY A 20 -22.14 13.75 -8.54
N MET A 21 -23.41 13.59 -8.15
CA MET A 21 -23.77 13.26 -6.78
C MET A 21 -23.05 11.99 -6.34
N ASN A 22 -22.33 12.08 -5.22
CA ASN A 22 -21.66 10.93 -4.62
C ASN A 22 -22.74 10.02 -4.02
N MET A 23 -23.20 9.04 -4.80
CA MET A 23 -24.29 8.12 -4.43
C MET A 23 -23.87 7.13 -3.33
N MET A 24 -22.60 7.16 -2.91
CA MET A 24 -22.03 6.29 -1.89
C MET A 24 -21.49 7.16 -0.76
N VAL A 25 -22.25 7.31 0.33
CA VAL A 25 -21.78 7.95 1.57
C VAL A 25 -20.74 7.01 2.20
N MET A 26 -19.47 7.17 1.83
CA MET A 26 -18.34 6.35 2.30
C MET A 26 -17.74 6.88 3.60
N THR A 27 -18.59 7.20 4.58
CA THR A 27 -18.15 7.67 5.91
C THR A 27 -18.13 6.57 6.95
N SER A 28 -18.80 5.45 6.69
CA SER A 28 -18.90 4.32 7.62
C SER A 28 -17.79 3.29 7.38
N PHE A 29 -17.35 2.64 8.46
CA PHE A 29 -16.37 1.56 8.40
C PHE A 29 -16.81 0.44 7.44
N GLY A 30 -18.10 0.11 7.43
CA GLY A 30 -18.67 -0.95 6.57
C GLY A 30 -18.54 -0.67 5.07
N ALA A 31 -18.46 0.59 4.66
CA ALA A 31 -18.21 0.98 3.28
C ALA A 31 -16.71 1.12 2.97
N LEU A 32 -15.94 1.70 3.90
CA LEU A 32 -14.51 1.96 3.72
C LEU A 32 -13.66 0.68 3.72
N PHE A 33 -13.99 -0.28 4.59
CA PHE A 33 -13.26 -1.53 4.67
C PHE A 33 -13.21 -2.33 3.35
N PRO A 34 -14.35 -2.65 2.70
CA PRO A 34 -14.31 -3.39 1.43
C PRO A 34 -13.64 -2.56 0.32
N MET A 35 -13.80 -1.24 0.31
CA MET A 35 -13.10 -0.37 -0.66
C MET A 35 -11.59 -0.50 -0.53
N TRP A 36 -11.04 -0.29 0.67
CA TRP A 36 -9.61 -0.42 0.93
C TRP A 36 -9.14 -1.85 0.68
N ALA A 37 -9.88 -2.87 1.12
CA ALA A 37 -9.51 -4.26 0.91
C ALA A 37 -9.40 -4.61 -0.58
N ILE A 38 -10.37 -4.20 -1.41
CA ILE A 38 -10.36 -4.43 -2.86
C ILE A 38 -9.20 -3.66 -3.52
N MET A 39 -8.98 -2.40 -3.14
CA MET A 39 -7.90 -1.59 -3.69
C MET A 39 -6.53 -2.18 -3.37
N MET A 40 -6.32 -2.56 -2.10
CA MET A 40 -5.10 -3.21 -1.62
C MET A 40 -4.87 -4.53 -2.36
N ALA A 41 -5.92 -5.34 -2.50
CA ALA A 41 -5.83 -6.59 -3.26
C ALA A 41 -5.42 -6.34 -4.71
N ALA A 42 -6.06 -5.38 -5.38
CA ALA A 42 -5.80 -5.04 -6.78
C ALA A 42 -4.36 -4.56 -7.01
N MET A 43 -3.82 -3.75 -6.09
CA MET A 43 -2.47 -3.19 -6.24
C MET A 43 -1.38 -4.14 -5.77
N MET A 44 -1.61 -4.92 -4.71
CA MET A 44 -0.54 -5.63 -4.01
C MET A 44 -0.40 -7.10 -4.41
N LEU A 45 -1.48 -7.78 -4.83
CA LEU A 45 -1.39 -9.16 -5.34
C LEU A 45 -0.48 -9.28 -6.57
N PRO A 46 -0.54 -8.39 -7.58
CA PRO A 46 0.38 -8.46 -8.73
C PRO A 46 1.85 -8.42 -8.31
N THR A 47 2.16 -7.73 -7.21
CA THR A 47 3.53 -7.59 -6.73
C THR A 47 4.08 -8.88 -6.10
N MET A 48 3.23 -9.88 -5.83
CA MET A 48 3.60 -11.20 -5.31
C MET A 48 3.98 -12.19 -6.41
N ILE A 49 3.72 -11.88 -7.69
CA ILE A 49 4.08 -12.74 -8.82
C ILE A 49 5.55 -13.21 -8.77
N PRO A 50 6.57 -12.34 -8.60
CA PRO A 50 7.97 -12.79 -8.51
C PRO A 50 8.24 -13.67 -7.28
N THR A 51 7.60 -13.37 -6.14
CA THR A 51 7.71 -14.16 -4.90
C THR A 51 7.15 -15.58 -5.09
N LEU A 52 5.99 -15.70 -5.73
CA LEU A 52 5.34 -16.98 -6.00
C LEU A 52 6.14 -17.81 -7.02
N ARG A 53 6.72 -17.17 -8.05
CA ARG A 53 7.66 -17.84 -8.97
C ARG A 53 8.90 -18.37 -8.26
N THR A 54 9.43 -17.61 -7.30
CA THR A 54 10.56 -18.06 -6.48
C THR A 54 10.17 -19.29 -5.67
N TYR A 55 8.98 -19.28 -5.05
CA TYR A 55 8.46 -20.44 -4.33
C TYR A 55 8.23 -21.65 -5.25
N GLU A 56 7.74 -21.45 -6.48
CA GLU A 56 7.59 -22.52 -7.47
C GLU A 56 8.93 -23.15 -7.89
N ALA A 57 10.01 -22.36 -7.94
CA ALA A 57 11.34 -22.92 -8.13
C ALA A 57 11.73 -23.81 -6.95
N LEU A 58 11.46 -23.40 -5.70
CA LEU A 58 11.67 -24.20 -4.49
C LEU A 58 10.81 -25.46 -4.43
N MET A 59 9.63 -25.49 -5.04
CA MET A 59 8.84 -26.73 -5.19
C MET A 59 9.50 -27.76 -6.12
N ARG A 60 10.37 -27.30 -7.05
CA ARG A 60 11.10 -28.18 -7.98
C ARG A 60 12.47 -28.59 -7.46
N SER A 61 13.12 -27.73 -6.68
CA SER A 61 14.49 -27.95 -6.18
C SER A 61 14.57 -28.40 -4.72
N ALA A 62 13.48 -28.35 -3.96
CA ALA A 62 13.42 -28.66 -2.54
C ALA A 62 12.03 -29.21 -2.13
N ASP A 63 11.77 -29.31 -0.82
CA ASP A 63 10.54 -29.88 -0.24
C ASP A 63 9.32 -28.91 -0.26
N GLY A 64 9.24 -28.04 -1.28
CA GLY A 64 8.14 -27.11 -1.44
C GLY A 64 6.84 -27.81 -1.86
N THR A 65 5.74 -27.52 -1.17
CA THR A 65 4.42 -28.09 -1.52
C THR A 65 3.47 -27.04 -2.09
N ARG A 66 2.52 -27.47 -2.94
CA ARG A 66 1.42 -26.61 -3.43
C ARG A 66 0.59 -26.03 -2.29
N ALA A 67 0.42 -26.79 -1.20
CA ALA A 67 -0.26 -26.31 0.00
C ALA A 67 0.48 -25.13 0.63
N GLY A 68 1.82 -25.17 0.70
CA GLY A 68 2.61 -24.04 1.19
C GLY A 68 2.58 -22.82 0.25
N TRP A 69 2.54 -23.03 -1.08
CA TRP A 69 2.36 -21.94 -2.05
C TRP A 69 1.05 -21.17 -1.81
N ILE A 70 -0.06 -21.90 -1.61
CA ILE A 70 -1.36 -21.31 -1.25
C ILE A 70 -1.27 -20.63 0.13
N GLY A 71 -0.59 -21.25 1.09
CA GLY A 71 -0.34 -20.68 2.40
C GLY A 71 0.36 -19.33 2.33
N VAL A 72 1.42 -19.18 1.52
CA VAL A 72 2.14 -17.91 1.34
C VAL A 72 1.21 -16.83 0.79
N LEU A 73 0.43 -17.16 -0.24
CA LEU A 73 -0.53 -16.22 -0.83
C LEU A 73 -1.59 -15.79 0.18
N LEU A 74 -2.16 -16.73 0.94
CA LEU A 74 -3.16 -16.44 1.96
C LEU A 74 -2.59 -15.60 3.11
N GLY A 75 -1.40 -15.93 3.62
CA GLY A 75 -0.75 -15.16 4.67
C GLY A 75 -0.52 -13.71 4.25
N TYR A 76 0.00 -13.51 3.04
CA TYR A 76 0.19 -12.17 2.49
C TYR A 76 -1.13 -11.39 2.35
N PHE A 77 -2.17 -12.05 1.82
CA PHE A 77 -3.48 -11.44 1.66
C PHE A 77 -4.10 -11.04 3.00
N VAL A 78 -4.02 -11.90 4.01
CA VAL A 78 -4.53 -11.64 5.37
C VAL A 78 -3.84 -10.41 5.97
N THR A 79 -2.53 -10.24 5.79
CA THR A 79 -1.82 -9.05 6.29
C THR A 79 -2.37 -7.76 5.65
N TRP A 80 -2.62 -7.78 4.34
CA TRP A 80 -3.18 -6.61 3.64
C TRP A 80 -4.62 -6.32 4.00
N VAL A 81 -5.44 -7.35 4.21
CA VAL A 81 -6.82 -7.19 4.73
C VAL A 81 -6.79 -6.62 6.15
N GLY A 82 -5.87 -7.07 7.01
CA GLY A 82 -5.66 -6.48 8.34
C GLY A 82 -5.25 -5.01 8.27
N PHE A 83 -4.36 -4.65 7.35
CA PHE A 83 -4.00 -3.26 7.10
C PHE A 83 -5.17 -2.44 6.55
N ALA A 84 -5.98 -3.01 5.65
CA ALA A 84 -7.20 -2.36 5.14
C ALA A 84 -8.21 -2.07 6.26
N ALA A 85 -8.35 -2.97 7.24
CA ALA A 85 -9.16 -2.73 8.43
C ALA A 85 -8.58 -1.56 9.25
N LEU A 86 -7.28 -1.58 9.52
CA LEU A 86 -6.59 -0.52 10.27
C LEU A 86 -6.79 0.86 9.62
N ILE A 87 -6.52 0.98 8.32
CA ILE A 87 -6.62 2.26 7.62
C ILE A 87 -8.07 2.74 7.52
N SER A 88 -9.03 1.83 7.44
CA SER A 88 -10.46 2.17 7.45
C SER A 88 -10.89 2.70 8.81
N VAL A 89 -10.42 2.11 9.92
CA VAL A 89 -10.66 2.66 11.27
C VAL A 89 -10.06 4.05 11.40
N VAL A 90 -8.80 4.22 10.96
CA VAL A 90 -8.13 5.53 10.96
C VAL A 90 -8.93 6.54 10.14
N GLN A 91 -9.35 6.20 8.93
CA GLN A 91 -10.16 7.10 8.09
C GLN A 91 -11.49 7.45 8.77
N THR A 92 -12.21 6.49 9.36
CA THR A 92 -13.46 6.78 10.07
C THR A 92 -13.25 7.73 11.26
N LEU A 93 -12.14 7.58 11.98
CA LEU A 93 -11.78 8.46 13.09
C LEU A 93 -11.42 9.87 12.59
N LEU A 94 -10.68 9.99 11.49
CA LEU A 94 -10.32 11.28 10.91
C LEU A 94 -11.57 12.03 10.38
N VAL A 95 -12.53 11.29 9.82
CA VAL A 95 -13.83 11.84 9.40
C VAL A 95 -14.65 12.29 10.61
N SER A 96 -14.69 11.53 11.71
CA SER A 96 -15.42 11.93 12.92
C SER A 96 -14.80 13.14 13.62
N LEU A 97 -13.49 13.33 13.50
CA LEU A 97 -12.76 14.51 13.98
C LEU A 97 -12.83 15.72 13.02
N GLN A 98 -13.56 15.61 11.91
CA GLN A 98 -13.66 16.63 10.84
C GLN A 98 -12.32 17.05 10.23
N VAL A 99 -11.28 16.22 10.36
CA VAL A 99 -9.95 16.45 9.77
C VAL A 99 -9.94 16.13 8.28
N VAL A 100 -10.80 15.21 7.85
CA VAL A 100 -10.90 14.69 6.49
C VAL A 100 -12.36 14.72 6.04
N ASP A 101 -12.61 15.22 4.83
CA ASP A 101 -13.95 15.25 4.23
C ASP A 101 -14.41 13.84 3.78
N SER A 102 -15.69 13.68 3.47
CA SER A 102 -16.33 12.48 2.92
C SER A 102 -15.63 11.89 1.67
N LEU A 103 -14.86 12.71 0.95
CA LEU A 103 -14.03 12.32 -0.20
C LEU A 103 -12.62 11.80 0.19
N GLY A 104 -12.28 11.78 1.48
CA GLY A 104 -10.96 11.36 1.95
C GLY A 104 -9.87 12.43 1.79
N ILE A 105 -10.25 13.68 1.50
CA ILE A 105 -9.33 14.82 1.35
C ILE A 105 -9.20 15.52 2.69
N SER A 106 -7.97 15.73 3.14
CA SER A 106 -7.69 16.41 4.40
C SER A 106 -8.02 17.90 4.29
N THR A 107 -8.88 18.42 5.17
CA THR A 107 -9.31 19.83 5.17
C THR A 107 -8.28 20.77 5.79
N THR A 108 -7.32 20.20 6.53
CA THR A 108 -6.32 20.97 7.29
C THR A 108 -4.93 20.83 6.66
N GLY A 109 -4.37 21.93 6.16
CA GLY A 109 -3.03 21.97 5.54
C GLY A 109 -1.91 21.47 6.46
N TRP A 110 -2.05 21.62 7.78
CA TRP A 110 -1.12 21.08 8.78
C TRP A 110 -1.05 19.54 8.77
N PHE A 111 -2.19 18.86 8.63
CA PHE A 111 -2.22 17.40 8.59
C PHE A 111 -1.54 16.87 7.32
N ILE A 112 -1.83 17.50 6.16
CA ILE A 112 -1.18 17.19 4.88
C ILE A 112 0.33 17.37 4.99
N SER A 113 0.76 18.51 5.54
CA SER A 113 2.17 18.84 5.67
C SER A 113 2.91 17.88 6.60
N GLY A 114 2.33 17.58 7.77
CA GLY A 114 2.88 16.60 8.71
C GLY A 114 3.01 15.22 8.08
N LEU A 115 2.00 14.78 7.34
CA LEU A 115 2.01 13.49 6.67
C LEU A 115 3.07 13.42 5.57
N LEU A 116 3.21 14.46 4.74
CA LEU A 116 4.25 14.57 3.72
C LEU A 116 5.66 14.53 4.33
N ILE A 117 5.88 15.28 5.42
CA ILE A 117 7.17 15.30 6.12
C ILE A 117 7.48 13.95 6.74
N VAL A 118 6.52 13.31 7.42
CA VAL A 118 6.71 12.01 8.07
C VAL A 118 6.99 10.92 7.03
N VAL A 119 6.22 10.86 5.95
CA VAL A 119 6.45 9.88 4.89
C VAL A 119 7.76 10.15 4.15
N GLY A 120 8.07 11.43 3.89
CA GLY A 120 9.34 11.82 3.28
C GLY A 120 10.55 11.52 4.18
N ALA A 121 10.44 11.69 5.50
CA ALA A 121 11.48 11.31 6.45
C ALA A 121 11.62 9.77 6.53
N PHE A 122 10.50 9.05 6.48
CA PHE A 122 10.49 7.58 6.46
C PHE A 122 11.29 7.02 5.28
N GLN A 123 11.33 7.72 4.14
CA GLN A 123 12.13 7.34 2.96
C GLN A 123 13.63 7.20 3.26
N PHE A 124 14.17 7.91 4.25
CA PHE A 124 15.58 7.88 4.63
C PHE A 124 15.90 6.92 5.78
N THR A 125 14.90 6.23 6.32
CA THR A 125 15.10 5.37 7.49
C THR A 125 15.75 4.04 7.11
N ARG A 126 16.63 3.53 7.99
CA ARG A 126 17.16 2.16 7.84
C ARG A 126 16.05 1.10 7.84
N ALA A 127 14.94 1.38 8.53
CA ALA A 127 13.77 0.50 8.52
C ALA A 127 13.24 0.30 7.09
N LYS A 128 13.12 1.37 6.30
CA LYS A 128 12.71 1.26 4.90
C LYS A 128 13.72 0.48 4.07
N GLU A 129 15.02 0.74 4.23
CA GLU A 129 16.07 0.03 3.49
C GLU A 129 16.03 -1.49 3.75
N VAL A 130 15.86 -1.89 5.02
CA VAL A 130 15.77 -3.31 5.41
C VAL A 130 14.50 -3.96 4.86
N CYS A 131 13.33 -3.36 5.07
CA CYS A 131 12.06 -3.89 4.55
C CYS A 131 12.09 -4.02 3.02
N HIS A 132 12.65 -3.02 2.35
CA HIS A 132 12.76 -2.99 0.90
C HIS A 132 13.71 -4.07 0.36
N GLY A 133 14.84 -4.32 1.04
CA GLY A 133 15.75 -5.41 0.69
C GLY A 133 15.07 -6.78 0.72
N VAL A 134 14.23 -7.03 1.72
CA VAL A 134 13.42 -8.26 1.83
C VAL A 134 12.37 -8.35 0.71
N CYS A 135 11.66 -7.24 0.43
CA CYS A 135 10.66 -7.19 -0.64
C CYS A 135 11.24 -7.35 -2.04
N HIS A 136 12.51 -6.99 -2.22
CA HIS A 136 13.23 -7.08 -3.49
C HIS A 136 13.83 -8.47 -3.73
N SER A 137 14.30 -9.14 -2.68
CA SER A 137 14.98 -10.44 -2.78
C SER A 137 14.22 -11.54 -2.00
N PRO A 138 13.06 -12.00 -2.51
CA PRO A 138 12.23 -13.00 -1.84
C PRO A 138 12.96 -14.34 -1.64
N MET A 139 13.93 -14.67 -2.49
CA MET A 139 14.74 -15.88 -2.37
C MET A 139 15.56 -15.91 -1.07
N THR A 140 16.20 -14.79 -0.72
CA THR A 140 16.98 -14.68 0.53
C THR A 140 16.08 -14.87 1.76
N TYR A 141 14.86 -14.35 1.70
CA TYR A 141 13.88 -14.54 2.78
C TYR A 141 13.48 -16.01 2.92
N PHE A 142 13.16 -16.68 1.81
CA PHE A 142 12.78 -18.10 1.85
C PHE A 142 13.92 -19.00 2.33
N LEU A 143 15.16 -18.74 1.93
CA LEU A 143 16.31 -19.51 2.39
C LEU A 143 16.54 -19.38 3.91
N GLY A 144 16.29 -18.20 4.48
CA GLY A 144 16.44 -17.96 5.93
C GLY A 144 15.25 -18.42 6.78
N HIS A 145 14.03 -18.45 6.22
CA HIS A 145 12.79 -18.67 6.97
C HIS A 145 11.96 -19.85 6.44
N TRP A 146 12.57 -20.78 5.72
CA TRP A 146 11.88 -21.88 5.07
C TRP A 146 11.06 -22.71 6.07
N LYS A 147 9.77 -22.88 5.77
CA LYS A 147 8.86 -23.74 6.52
C LYS A 147 7.96 -24.49 5.54
N THR A 148 7.96 -25.81 5.61
CA THR A 148 7.18 -26.66 4.72
C THR A 148 5.70 -26.71 5.12
N GLY A 149 4.85 -27.12 4.17
CA GLY A 149 3.41 -27.32 4.38
C GLY A 149 2.59 -26.02 4.39
N PHE A 150 1.28 -26.17 4.54
CA PHE A 150 0.33 -25.04 4.51
C PHE A 150 0.60 -24.01 5.61
N ALA A 151 0.71 -24.47 6.86
CA ALA A 151 0.97 -23.59 8.01
C ALA A 151 2.33 -22.89 7.91
N GLY A 152 3.34 -23.57 7.36
CA GLY A 152 4.64 -22.97 7.05
C GLY A 152 4.52 -21.85 6.02
N GLY A 153 3.79 -22.12 4.92
CA GLY A 153 3.44 -21.14 3.91
C GLY A 153 2.76 -19.90 4.49
N VAL A 154 1.72 -20.09 5.31
CA VAL A 154 1.00 -18.96 5.94
C VAL A 154 1.92 -18.10 6.79
N ARG A 155 2.79 -18.71 7.63
CA ARG A 155 3.76 -17.94 8.44
C ARG A 155 4.75 -17.16 7.57
N MET A 156 5.27 -17.77 6.50
CA MET A 156 6.16 -17.10 5.57
C MET A 156 5.46 -15.93 4.86
N GLY A 157 4.21 -16.15 4.41
CA GLY A 157 3.36 -15.14 3.78
C GLY A 157 3.03 -13.96 4.70
N LEU A 158 2.70 -14.21 5.97
CA LEU A 158 2.45 -13.17 6.98
C LEU A 158 3.70 -12.31 7.21
N GLY A 159 4.88 -12.92 7.31
CA GLY A 159 6.13 -12.17 7.47
C GLY A 159 6.44 -11.31 6.24
N LEU A 160 6.35 -11.88 5.04
CA LEU A 160 6.50 -11.13 3.78
C LEU A 160 5.50 -9.98 3.66
N GLY A 161 4.24 -10.23 4.04
CA GLY A 161 3.18 -9.24 4.10
C GLY A 161 3.52 -8.11 5.07
N ALA A 162 4.02 -8.42 6.26
CA ALA A 162 4.37 -7.43 7.28
C ALA A 162 5.52 -6.51 6.80
N PHE A 163 6.56 -7.07 6.17
CA PHE A 163 7.61 -6.27 5.55
C PHE A 163 7.07 -5.39 4.42
N CYS A 164 6.15 -5.92 3.59
CA CYS A 164 5.56 -5.16 2.49
C CYS A 164 4.68 -4.01 2.97
N VAL A 165 3.85 -4.23 3.99
CA VAL A 165 3.10 -3.16 4.65
C VAL A 165 4.07 -2.16 5.27
N GLY A 166 5.10 -2.62 5.96
CA GLY A 166 6.13 -1.76 6.57
C GLY A 166 6.91 -0.89 5.58
N CYS A 167 7.10 -1.30 4.32
CA CYS A 167 7.73 -0.45 3.31
C CYS A 167 6.74 0.45 2.55
N CYS A 168 5.49 0.01 2.37
CA CYS A 168 4.50 0.69 1.53
C CYS A 168 3.47 1.53 2.30
N TRP A 169 3.38 1.41 3.63
CA TRP A 169 2.35 2.10 4.44
C TRP A 169 2.35 3.61 4.22
N GLY A 170 3.53 4.22 4.06
CA GLY A 170 3.67 5.67 3.87
C GLY A 170 2.97 6.15 2.60
N PHE A 171 3.11 5.43 1.49
CA PHE A 171 2.40 5.77 0.25
C PHE A 171 0.90 5.52 0.33
N MET A 172 0.46 4.53 1.11
CA MET A 172 -0.96 4.32 1.38
C MET A 172 -1.54 5.47 2.20
N ALA A 173 -0.78 5.97 3.19
CA ALA A 173 -1.14 7.15 3.95
C ALA A 173 -1.16 8.42 3.08
N LEU A 174 -0.27 8.56 2.09
CA LEU A 174 -0.31 9.67 1.12
C LEU A 174 -1.61 9.70 0.31
N GLY A 175 -2.41 8.64 0.30
CA GLY A 175 -3.77 8.67 -0.24
C GLY A 175 -4.66 9.74 0.40
N PHE A 176 -4.43 10.09 1.67
CA PHE A 176 -5.17 11.15 2.37
C PHE A 176 -4.77 12.58 1.95
N VAL A 177 -3.67 12.72 1.18
CA VAL A 177 -3.19 14.01 0.64
C VAL A 177 -3.88 14.31 -0.68
N GLY A 178 -3.80 13.38 -1.65
CA GLY A 178 -4.37 13.55 -2.99
C GLY A 178 -5.82 13.11 -3.14
N GLY A 179 -6.42 12.58 -2.07
CA GLY A 179 -7.75 11.97 -2.07
C GLY A 179 -7.68 10.49 -2.45
N VAL A 180 -8.25 9.64 -1.58
CA VAL A 180 -8.30 8.17 -1.76
C VAL A 180 -9.06 7.78 -3.05
N MET A 181 -9.88 8.69 -3.55
CA MET A 181 -10.74 8.50 -4.72
C MET A 181 -10.12 9.02 -6.03
N SER A 182 -8.97 9.71 -5.99
CA SER A 182 -8.26 10.14 -7.20
C SER A 182 -7.50 8.95 -7.80
N LEU A 183 -8.01 8.41 -8.91
CA LEU A 183 -7.36 7.34 -9.65
C LEU A 183 -5.97 7.74 -10.14
N LEU A 184 -5.78 9.02 -10.49
CA LEU A 184 -4.51 9.55 -10.96
C LEU A 184 -3.46 9.56 -9.83
N TRP A 185 -3.85 9.98 -8.62
CA TRP A 185 -2.97 9.95 -7.45
C TRP A 185 -2.64 8.52 -7.02
N MET A 186 -3.66 7.65 -6.94
CA MET A 186 -3.50 6.24 -6.63
C MET A 186 -2.66 5.49 -7.68
N GLY A 187 -2.82 5.84 -8.95
CA GLY A 187 -2.03 5.32 -10.06
C GLY A 187 -0.56 5.76 -9.95
N LEU A 188 -0.30 7.04 -9.66
CA LEU A 188 1.05 7.55 -9.43
C LEU A 188 1.70 6.88 -8.21
N ALA A 189 0.98 6.73 -7.10
CA ALA A 189 1.47 6.02 -5.92
C ALA A 189 1.83 4.57 -6.23
N THR A 190 0.97 3.86 -6.99
CA THR A 190 1.23 2.48 -7.41
C THR A 190 2.45 2.39 -8.32
N LEU A 191 2.55 3.29 -9.30
CA LEU A 191 3.69 3.36 -10.21
C LEU A 191 4.98 3.63 -9.43
N PHE A 192 4.92 4.51 -8.43
CA PHE A 192 6.04 4.80 -7.56
C PHE A 192 6.46 3.57 -6.73
N MET A 193 5.51 2.85 -6.14
CA MET A 193 5.78 1.59 -5.43
C MET A 193 6.41 0.54 -6.34
N ILE A 194 5.97 0.44 -7.60
CA ILE A 194 6.56 -0.47 -8.60
C ILE A 194 8.00 -0.06 -8.90
N PHE A 195 8.25 1.24 -9.11
CA PHE A 195 9.60 1.74 -9.36
C PHE A 195 10.54 1.57 -8.18
N GLU A 196 10.04 1.74 -6.95
CA GLU A 196 10.82 1.44 -5.76
C GLU A 196 11.23 -0.04 -5.77
N LYS A 197 10.29 -0.95 -6.07
CA LYS A 197 10.53 -2.40 -6.12
C LYS A 197 11.53 -2.84 -7.20
N LEU A 198 11.97 -1.95 -8.09
CA LEU A 198 13.02 -2.23 -9.09
C LEU A 198 14.42 -1.96 -8.51
N PRO A 199 15.33 -2.96 -8.46
CA PRO A 199 16.61 -2.86 -7.74
C PRO A 199 17.51 -1.72 -8.19
N GLN A 200 17.63 -1.58 -9.50
CA GLN A 200 18.59 -0.65 -10.13
C GLN A 200 18.11 0.80 -10.03
N ILE A 201 16.81 0.98 -9.87
CA ILE A 201 16.10 2.25 -10.01
C ILE A 201 15.69 2.77 -8.62
N GLY A 202 15.25 1.89 -7.72
CA GLY A 202 14.78 2.21 -6.37
C GLY A 202 15.81 2.95 -5.52
N HIS A 203 17.09 2.54 -5.51
CA HIS A 203 18.13 3.29 -4.77
C HIS A 203 18.18 4.76 -5.24
N ARG A 204 18.10 5.00 -6.55
CA ARG A 204 18.21 6.36 -7.10
C ARG A 204 16.93 7.17 -6.95
N LEU A 205 15.77 6.54 -6.81
CA LEU A 205 14.47 7.22 -6.70
C LEU A 205 13.98 7.44 -5.26
N ILE A 206 14.35 6.58 -4.31
CA ILE A 206 13.90 6.70 -2.90
C ILE A 206 14.35 8.03 -2.28
N LYS A 207 15.63 8.38 -2.44
CA LYS A 207 16.21 9.61 -1.87
C LYS A 207 15.61 10.90 -2.45
N PRO A 208 15.54 11.12 -3.77
CA PRO A 208 14.93 12.34 -4.32
C PRO A 208 13.44 12.43 -4.01
N ALA A 209 12.70 11.32 -3.97
CA ALA A 209 11.29 11.36 -3.58
C ALA A 209 11.10 11.77 -2.13
N GLY A 210 11.94 11.28 -1.21
CA GLY A 210 11.98 11.75 0.17
C GLY A 210 12.21 13.25 0.26
N VAL A 211 13.17 13.80 -0.50
CA VAL A 211 13.43 15.25 -0.54
C VAL A 211 12.23 16.02 -1.09
N VAL A 212 11.63 15.57 -2.19
CA VAL A 212 10.46 16.22 -2.79
C VAL A 212 9.27 16.23 -1.84
N LEU A 213 9.01 15.12 -1.14
CA LEU A 213 7.93 15.02 -0.16
C LEU A 213 8.15 15.95 1.04
N ILE A 214 9.37 15.97 1.60
CA ILE A 214 9.71 16.89 2.71
C ILE A 214 9.61 18.34 2.23
N GLY A 215 10.15 18.66 1.07
CA GLY A 215 10.12 20.01 0.49
C GLY A 215 8.70 20.51 0.24
N ALA A 216 7.83 19.65 -0.30
CA ALA A 216 6.41 19.96 -0.49
C ALA A 216 5.70 20.17 0.85
N GLY A 217 5.97 19.33 1.86
CA GLY A 217 5.42 19.49 3.19
C GLY A 217 5.87 20.78 3.87
N VAL A 218 7.15 21.13 3.80
CA VAL A 218 7.68 22.40 4.37
C VAL A 218 7.11 23.60 3.63
N LEU A 219 7.03 23.56 2.30
CA LEU A 219 6.46 24.64 1.51
C LEU A 219 4.98 24.90 1.88
N LEU A 220 4.21 23.84 2.13
CA LEU A 220 2.82 23.94 2.58
C LEU A 220 2.66 24.47 4.00
N VAL A 221 3.66 24.32 4.88
CA VAL A 221 3.66 24.96 6.21
C VAL A 221 3.94 26.46 6.10
N LEU A 222 4.71 26.87 5.08
CA LEU A 222 5.13 28.26 4.88
C LEU A 222 4.13 29.10 4.07
N LEU A 223 3.22 28.46 3.32
CA LEU A 223 2.12 29.08 2.56
C LEU A 223 0.87 29.26 3.41
#